data_AF-A0A9X9MCF2-F1
#
_entry.id   AF-A0A9X9MCF2-F1
#
_cell.length_a   1.000
_cell.length_b   1.000
_cell.length_c   1.000
_cell.angle_alpha   90.00
_cell.angle_beta   90.00
_cell.angle_gamma   90.00
#
_symmetry.space_group_name_H-M   'P 1'
#
loop_
_entity.id
_entity.type
_entity.pdbx_description
1 polymer ?
#
loop_
_entity_poly.entity_id
_entity_poly.type
_entity_poly.pdbx_seq_one_letter_code
_entity_poly.pdbx_strand_id
1 'polypeptide(L)'
;MRRAPRPAPPCGGECLRHTWEKAYQDHRRKVQDAQPLVDARAPWSLGHLRLKLKKLKLEEERLAIIDRDNRLLLEKLSCIMRTGGQTESRNSHTHKRTGSCRESPPPAACILFEKRQSQPACRSPHTLEWLRPLPPRARDTPHSGNGGR
;
A
#
# COMPACT_ATOMS: atom_id res chain seq x y z
N MET A 1 41.84 10.35 -88.21
CA MET A 1 41.26 11.29 -87.24
C MET A 1 41.79 10.95 -85.85
N ARG A 2 42.46 11.87 -85.15
CA ARG A 2 42.95 11.60 -83.78
C ARG A 2 41.81 11.79 -82.78
N ARG A 3 41.57 10.76 -81.97
CA ARG A 3 40.54 10.78 -80.92
C ARG A 3 41.02 11.72 -79.81
N ALA A 4 40.17 12.66 -79.40
CA ALA A 4 40.45 13.53 -78.26
C ALA A 4 40.64 12.69 -76.98
N PRO A 5 41.59 13.04 -76.09
CA PRO A 5 41.74 12.35 -74.81
C PRO A 5 40.44 12.43 -74.01
N ARG A 6 39.99 11.29 -73.46
CA ARG A 6 38.83 11.29 -72.57
C ARG A 6 39.20 11.97 -71.24
N PRO A 7 38.34 12.85 -70.70
CA PRO A 7 38.57 13.43 -69.39
C PRO A 7 38.63 12.33 -68.34
N ALA A 8 39.62 12.41 -67.45
CA ALA A 8 39.76 11.48 -66.35
C ALA A 8 38.52 11.54 -65.45
N PRO A 9 37.98 10.40 -65.00
CA PRO A 9 36.83 10.39 -64.12
C PRO A 9 37.16 11.16 -62.82
N PRO A 10 36.19 11.90 -62.25
CA PRO A 10 36.46 12.73 -61.09
C PRO A 10 36.78 11.83 -59.89
N CYS A 11 38.02 11.91 -59.39
CA CYS A 11 38.49 11.16 -58.22
C CYS A 11 37.81 11.54 -56.88
N GLY A 12 36.76 12.38 -56.90
CA GLY A 12 36.10 12.87 -55.69
C GLY A 12 35.03 11.92 -55.11
N GLY A 13 34.43 11.06 -55.94
CA GLY A 13 33.31 10.21 -55.53
C GLY A 13 33.70 9.07 -54.58
N GLU A 14 34.86 8.46 -54.79
CA GLU A 14 35.36 7.35 -53.96
C GLU A 14 35.81 7.82 -52.58
N CYS A 15 36.51 8.96 -52.52
CA CYS A 15 36.90 9.59 -51.25
C CYS A 15 35.69 9.99 -50.41
N LEU A 16 34.63 10.51 -51.04
CA LEU A 16 33.37 10.86 -50.35
C LEU A 16 32.65 9.60 -49.85
N ARG A 17 32.60 8.52 -50.63
CA ARG A 17 32.00 7.25 -50.16
C ARG A 17 32.79 6.67 -48.98
N HIS A 18 34.11 6.72 -49.03
CA HIS A 18 34.97 6.21 -47.96
C HIS A 18 34.82 7.01 -46.65
N THR A 19 34.64 8.34 -46.71
CA THR A 19 34.41 9.14 -45.49
C THR A 19 33.05 8.84 -44.86
N TRP A 20 32.02 8.64 -45.68
CA TRP A 20 30.69 8.20 -45.21
C TRP A 20 30.72 6.80 -44.59
N GLU A 21 31.39 5.85 -45.24
CA GLU A 21 31.57 4.49 -44.74
C GLU A 21 32.25 4.50 -43.36
N LYS A 22 33.31 5.29 -43.22
CA LYS A 22 34.04 5.44 -41.96
C LYS A 22 33.17 6.07 -40.87
N ALA A 23 32.45 7.15 -41.18
CA ALA A 23 31.56 7.81 -40.24
C ALA A 23 30.43 6.88 -39.76
N TYR A 24 29.91 6.05 -40.66
CA TYR A 24 28.89 5.04 -40.33
C TYR A 24 29.45 3.96 -39.39
N GLN A 25 30.64 3.43 -39.68
CA GLN A 25 31.30 2.45 -38.82
C GLN A 25 31.61 3.01 -37.43
N ASP A 26 32.13 4.24 -37.36
CA ASP A 26 32.40 4.93 -36.09
C ASP A 26 31.11 5.16 -35.28
N HIS A 27 30.01 5.52 -35.94
CA HIS A 27 28.71 5.64 -35.29
C HIS A 27 28.24 4.29 -34.74
N ARG A 28 28.30 3.23 -35.55
CA ARG A 28 27.89 1.88 -35.12
C ARG A 28 28.68 1.42 -33.92
N ARG A 29 29.99 1.68 -33.90
CA ARG A 29 30.86 1.39 -32.75
C ARG A 29 30.43 2.16 -31.51
N LYS A 30 30.20 3.48 -31.62
CA LYS A 30 29.70 4.30 -30.50
C LYS A 30 28.35 3.83 -29.95
N VAL A 31 27.46 3.33 -30.82
CA VAL A 31 26.15 2.79 -30.38
C VAL A 31 26.32 1.46 -29.67
N GLN A 32 27.19 0.58 -30.17
CA GLN A 32 27.46 -0.72 -29.54
C GLN A 32 28.19 -0.56 -28.20
N ASP A 33 29.12 0.37 -28.12
CA ASP A 33 29.91 0.65 -26.91
C ASP A 33 29.14 1.47 -25.87
N ALA A 34 27.99 2.05 -26.25
CA ALA A 34 27.18 2.87 -25.35
C ALA A 34 26.67 2.02 -24.17
N GLN A 35 27.17 2.33 -22.97
CA GLN A 35 26.67 1.74 -21.74
C GLN A 35 25.41 2.47 -21.27
N PRO A 36 24.41 1.74 -20.74
CA PRO A 36 23.24 2.38 -20.13
C PRO A 36 23.68 3.19 -18.91
N LEU A 37 23.23 4.45 -18.83
CA LEU A 37 23.53 5.35 -17.71
C LEU A 37 22.87 4.88 -16.40
N VAL A 38 21.77 4.14 -16.52
CA VAL A 38 20.96 3.65 -15.40
C VAL A 38 21.07 2.14 -15.35
N ASP A 39 21.16 1.60 -14.14
CA ASP A 39 21.10 0.17 -13.91
C ASP A 39 19.73 -0.37 -14.35
N ALA A 40 19.73 -1.22 -15.37
CA ALA A 40 18.56 -1.92 -15.87
C ALA A 40 18.42 -3.33 -15.28
N ARG A 41 19.28 -3.70 -14.32
CA ARG A 41 19.18 -5.00 -13.66
C ARG A 41 17.86 -5.13 -12.92
N ALA A 42 17.30 -6.33 -12.96
CA ALA A 42 16.13 -6.66 -12.15
C ALA A 42 16.49 -6.46 -10.67
N PRO A 43 15.67 -5.73 -9.89
CA PRO A 43 15.90 -5.58 -8.46
C PRO A 43 16.01 -6.95 -7.81
N TRP A 44 16.99 -7.13 -6.93
CA TRP A 44 17.12 -8.36 -6.15
C TRP A 44 15.92 -8.48 -5.21
N SER A 45 15.02 -9.40 -5.56
CA SER A 45 13.84 -9.83 -4.80
C SER A 45 13.21 -8.74 -3.93
N LEU A 46 12.13 -8.13 -4.42
CA LEU A 46 11.35 -7.16 -3.64
C LEU A 46 10.78 -7.87 -2.39
N GLY A 47 11.45 -7.76 -1.25
CA GLY A 47 11.09 -8.46 -0.01
C GLY A 47 9.65 -8.18 0.44
N HIS A 48 9.14 -6.99 0.11
CA HIS A 48 7.75 -6.58 0.34
C HIS A 48 6.72 -7.25 -0.60
N LEU A 49 7.13 -7.85 -1.73
CA LEU A 49 6.26 -8.68 -2.56
C LEU A 49 6.12 -10.10 -1.98
N ARG A 50 7.16 -10.61 -1.33
CA ARG A 50 7.16 -11.94 -0.69
C ARG A 50 6.50 -11.92 0.69
N LEU A 51 6.68 -10.82 1.43
CA LEU A 51 6.17 -10.65 2.79
C LEU A 51 5.14 -9.51 2.80
N LYS A 52 3.90 -9.82 3.25
CA LYS A 52 2.83 -8.81 3.43
C LYS A 52 3.10 -7.96 4.66
N LEU A 53 4.16 -7.14 4.63
CA LEU A 53 4.66 -6.39 5.79
C LEU A 53 3.58 -5.52 6.44
N LYS A 54 2.72 -4.86 5.65
CA LYS A 54 1.60 -4.08 6.17
C LYS A 54 0.62 -4.93 6.99
N LYS A 55 0.33 -6.15 6.52
CA LYS A 55 -0.56 -7.08 7.23
C LYS A 55 0.07 -7.52 8.54
N LEU A 56 1.35 -7.90 8.53
CA LEU A 56 2.07 -8.32 9.73
C LEU A 56 2.11 -7.23 10.79
N LYS A 57 2.41 -5.99 10.41
CA LYS A 57 2.41 -4.84 11.33
C LYS A 57 1.04 -4.63 11.98
N LEU A 58 -0.05 -4.67 11.20
CA LEU A 58 -1.40 -4.52 11.73
C LEU A 58 -1.78 -5.66 12.70
N GLU A 59 -1.35 -6.88 12.41
CA GLU A 59 -1.58 -8.02 13.30
C GLU A 59 -0.79 -7.88 14.61
N GLU A 60 0.46 -7.43 14.54
CA GLU A 60 1.30 -7.15 15.71
C GLU A 60 0.70 -6.03 16.59
N GLU A 61 0.27 -4.92 15.99
CA GLU A 61 -0.40 -3.83 16.71
C GLU A 61 -1.69 -4.30 17.39
N ARG A 62 -2.51 -5.09 16.68
CA ARG A 62 -3.73 -5.66 17.25
C ARG A 62 -3.43 -6.57 18.44
N LEU A 63 -2.42 -7.44 18.32
CA LEU A 63 -2.02 -8.34 19.41
C LEU A 63 -1.48 -7.55 20.61
N ALA A 64 -0.71 -6.49 20.40
CA ALA A 64 -0.21 -5.63 21.47
C ALA A 64 -1.34 -4.97 22.27
N ILE A 65 -2.42 -4.55 21.61
CA ILE A 65 -3.62 -4.02 22.27
C ILE A 65 -4.28 -5.11 23.12
N ILE A 66 -4.52 -6.28 22.53
CA ILE A 66 -5.13 -7.42 23.23
C ILE A 66 -4.30 -7.81 24.47
N ASP A 67 -2.98 -7.87 24.36
CA ASP A 67 -2.09 -8.22 25.47
C ASP A 67 -2.12 -7.18 26.58
N ARG A 68 -2.16 -5.89 26.22
CA ARG A 68 -2.30 -4.80 27.19
C ARG A 68 -3.63 -4.92 27.95
N ASP A 69 -4.72 -5.15 27.23
CA ASP A 69 -6.06 -5.25 27.80
C ASP A 69 -6.20 -6.49 28.69
N ASN A 70 -5.63 -7.62 28.26
CA ASN A 70 -5.58 -8.85 29.05
C ASN A 70 -4.82 -8.65 30.36
N ARG A 71 -3.67 -7.96 30.33
CA ARG A 71 -2.92 -7.63 31.55
C ARG A 71 -3.76 -6.76 32.51
N LEU A 72 -4.41 -5.72 31.99
CA LEU A 72 -5.27 -4.85 32.79
C LEU A 72 -6.46 -5.61 33.38
N LEU A 73 -7.07 -6.50 32.61
CA LEU A 73 -8.17 -7.35 33.06
C LEU A 73 -7.71 -8.26 34.21
N LEU A 74 -6.58 -8.93 34.05
CA LEU A 74 -6.01 -9.79 35.08
C LEU A 74 -5.67 -9.02 36.36
N GLU A 75 -5.13 -7.82 36.24
CA GLU A 75 -4.85 -6.94 37.39
C GLU A 75 -6.14 -6.58 38.14
N LYS A 76 -7.20 -6.21 37.41
CA LYS A 76 -8.51 -5.91 38.01
C LYS A 76 -9.13 -7.12 38.69
N LEU A 77 -9.11 -8.29 38.05
CA LEU A 77 -9.62 -9.53 38.63
C LEU A 77 -8.83 -9.92 39.88
N SER A 78 -7.50 -9.83 39.84
CA SER A 78 -6.63 -10.06 41.00
C SER A 78 -6.94 -9.10 42.15
N CYS A 79 -7.20 -7.82 41.85
CA CYS A 79 -7.67 -6.87 42.85
C CYS A 79 -8.99 -7.33 43.48
N ILE A 80 -10.03 -7.60 42.67
CA ILE A 80 -11.34 -8.05 43.16
C ILE A 80 -11.23 -9.31 44.02
N MET A 81 -10.45 -10.30 43.57
CA MET A 81 -10.22 -11.55 44.30
C MET A 81 -9.53 -11.30 45.65
N ARG A 82 -8.56 -10.38 45.71
CA ARG A 82 -7.87 -10.02 46.97
C ARG A 82 -8.77 -9.24 47.92
N THR A 83 -9.55 -8.29 47.43
CA THR A 83 -10.42 -7.44 48.26
C THR A 83 -11.78 -8.09 48.56
N GLY A 84 -12.04 -9.30 48.06
CA GLY A 84 -13.29 -10.03 48.30
C GLY A 84 -14.54 -9.29 47.84
N GLY A 85 -14.42 -8.40 46.84
CA GLY A 85 -15.51 -7.52 46.39
C GLY A 85 -15.74 -6.27 47.25
N GLN A 86 -14.97 -6.01 48.31
CA GLN A 86 -14.99 -4.70 48.98
C GLN A 86 -14.39 -3.64 48.04
N THR A 87 -15.24 -2.75 47.56
CA THR A 87 -14.81 -1.57 46.80
C THR A 87 -14.78 -0.40 47.76
N GLU A 88 -13.59 0.08 48.14
CA GLU A 88 -13.48 1.42 48.74
C GLU A 88 -13.80 2.44 47.65
N SER A 89 -15.09 2.77 47.50
CA SER A 89 -15.60 3.79 46.58
C SER A 89 -15.16 5.17 47.04
N ARG A 90 -13.87 5.48 46.89
CA ARG A 90 -13.33 6.81 47.16
C ARG A 90 -13.43 7.65 45.89
N ASN A 91 -14.65 7.95 45.47
CA ASN A 91 -14.94 8.88 44.38
C ASN A 91 -14.67 10.32 44.86
N SER A 92 -13.43 10.79 44.79
CA SER A 92 -13.11 12.20 44.99
C SER A 92 -13.43 13.01 43.73
N HIS A 93 -14.71 13.12 43.41
CA HIS A 93 -15.18 14.07 42.40
C HIS A 93 -15.20 15.48 43.03
N THR A 94 -14.05 16.14 43.06
CA THR A 94 -14.03 17.59 43.30
C THR A 94 -14.56 18.27 42.04
N HIS A 95 -15.82 18.71 42.07
CA HIS A 95 -16.36 19.62 41.07
C HIS A 95 -15.53 20.92 41.09
N LYS A 96 -14.53 21.02 40.21
CA LYS A 96 -13.86 22.28 39.91
C LYS A 96 -14.80 23.08 39.02
N ARG A 97 -15.43 24.09 39.60
CA ARG A 97 -16.23 25.08 38.86
C ARG A 97 -15.35 25.69 37.79
N THR A 98 -15.79 25.58 36.54
CA THR A 98 -15.20 26.22 35.36
C THR A 98 -15.24 27.74 35.52
N GLY A 99 -14.07 28.32 35.82
CA GLY A 99 -13.79 29.74 35.63
C GLY A 99 -13.03 29.92 34.32
N SER A 100 -13.59 30.70 33.42
CA SER A 100 -13.05 31.06 32.11
C SER A 100 -11.64 31.66 32.21
N CYS A 101 -10.71 31.19 31.38
CA CYS A 101 -9.60 31.99 30.87
C CYS A 101 -9.13 31.41 29.52
N ARG A 102 -8.90 32.33 28.58
CA ARG A 102 -8.68 32.14 27.14
C ARG A 102 -7.46 31.28 26.85
N GLU A 103 -7.62 30.20 26.10
CA GLU A 103 -6.49 29.52 25.43
C GLU A 103 -6.89 29.08 24.01
N SER A 104 -5.90 29.19 23.14
CA SER A 104 -5.91 29.18 21.67
C SER A 104 -6.59 27.96 21.02
N PRO A 105 -6.98 28.06 19.73
CA PRO A 105 -7.62 26.96 19.01
C PRO A 105 -6.67 25.74 18.90
N PRO A 106 -7.18 24.50 18.97
CA PRO A 106 -6.37 23.29 18.84
C PRO A 106 -5.81 23.13 17.41
N PRO A 107 -4.69 22.39 17.22
CA PRO A 107 -3.99 22.18 15.94
C PRO A 107 -4.76 21.30 14.93
N ALA A 108 -6.10 21.29 14.98
CA ALA A 108 -6.95 20.54 14.06
C ALA A 108 -7.05 21.16 12.65
N ALA A 109 -6.52 22.38 12.45
CA ALA A 109 -6.39 22.98 11.13
C ALA A 109 -5.22 22.40 10.30
N CYS A 110 -4.27 21.68 10.93
CA CYS A 110 -3.10 21.15 10.22
C CYS A 110 -3.33 19.77 9.57
N ILE A 111 -4.45 19.06 9.84
CA ILE A 111 -4.69 17.70 9.29
C ILE A 111 -5.78 17.69 8.20
N LEU A 112 -6.13 18.85 7.63
CA LEU A 112 -7.06 18.93 6.49
C LEU A 112 -6.46 19.48 5.19
N PHE A 113 -5.13 19.63 5.10
CA PHE A 113 -4.49 20.10 3.86
C PHE A 113 -3.77 19.03 3.06
N GLU A 114 -3.52 17.84 3.61
CA GLU A 114 -2.66 16.83 2.97
C GLU A 114 -3.40 15.61 2.40
N LYS A 115 -4.73 15.69 2.24
CA LYS A 115 -5.52 14.63 1.60
C LYS A 115 -6.27 15.12 0.35
N ARG A 116 -5.64 15.99 -0.44
CA ARG A 116 -6.18 16.47 -1.73
C ARG A 116 -5.26 16.24 -2.94
N GLN A 117 -4.05 15.66 -2.79
CA GLN A 117 -3.13 15.48 -3.94
C GLN A 117 -2.78 14.04 -4.32
N SER A 118 -3.48 13.02 -3.81
CA SER A 118 -3.23 11.63 -4.27
C SER A 118 -4.50 10.82 -4.37
N GLN A 119 -5.32 11.13 -5.38
CA GLN A 119 -6.06 10.11 -6.09
C GLN A 119 -5.76 10.25 -7.59
N PRO A 120 -5.02 9.32 -8.21
CA PRO A 120 -5.17 9.09 -9.64
C PRO A 120 -6.50 8.37 -9.89
N ALA A 121 -7.29 8.97 -10.77
CA ALA A 121 -8.56 8.48 -11.24
C ALA A 121 -8.39 7.15 -12.00
N CYS A 122 -8.85 6.03 -11.42
CA CYS A 122 -9.14 4.83 -12.21
C CYS A 122 -10.32 4.01 -11.63
N ARG A 123 -11.44 4.05 -12.38
CA ARG A 123 -12.32 2.93 -12.77
C ARG A 123 -13.27 2.25 -11.76
N SER A 124 -14.52 2.63 -11.98
CA SER A 124 -15.70 1.81 -12.29
C SER A 124 -16.53 1.19 -11.16
N PRO A 125 -17.88 1.27 -11.29
CA PRO A 125 -18.81 0.79 -10.30
C PRO A 125 -19.28 -0.62 -10.67
N HIS A 126 -18.85 -1.65 -9.96
CA HIS A 126 -19.55 -2.93 -9.99
C HIS A 126 -19.67 -3.54 -8.60
N THR A 127 -20.93 -3.50 -8.15
CA THR A 127 -21.65 -4.54 -7.41
C THR A 127 -21.21 -4.78 -5.96
N LEU A 128 -21.86 -4.02 -5.08
CA LEU A 128 -22.21 -4.45 -3.73
C LEU A 128 -22.99 -5.77 -3.81
N GLU A 129 -22.34 -6.89 -3.52
CA GLU A 129 -22.99 -8.19 -3.28
C GLU A 129 -22.38 -8.77 -2.01
N TRP A 130 -22.60 -8.09 -0.88
CA TRP A 130 -22.34 -8.64 0.45
C TRP A 130 -23.40 -8.16 1.42
N LEU A 131 -24.45 -8.97 1.55
CA LEU A 131 -25.14 -9.39 2.79
C LEU A 131 -26.38 -10.16 2.37
N ARG A 132 -26.21 -11.43 1.99
CA ARG A 132 -27.34 -12.37 1.86
C ARG A 132 -27.74 -12.77 3.29
N PRO A 133 -28.97 -12.50 3.78
CA PRO A 133 -29.39 -12.95 5.09
C PRO A 133 -29.46 -14.48 5.12
N LEU A 134 -29.00 -15.11 6.20
CA LEU A 134 -29.21 -16.55 6.43
C LEU A 134 -30.71 -16.89 6.38
N PRO A 135 -31.12 -18.00 5.74
CA PRO A 135 -32.52 -18.41 5.75
C PRO A 135 -32.94 -18.89 7.15
N PRO A 136 -34.21 -18.69 7.54
CA PRO A 136 -34.70 -19.13 8.84
C PRO A 136 -34.76 -20.67 8.90
N ARG A 137 -34.36 -21.22 10.05
CA ARG A 137 -34.45 -22.66 10.35
C ARG A 137 -35.91 -23.11 10.24
N ALA A 138 -36.14 -24.23 9.54
CA ALA A 138 -37.43 -24.88 9.45
C ALA A 138 -37.95 -25.22 10.86
N ARG A 139 -39.22 -24.91 11.11
CA ARG A 139 -39.96 -25.40 12.27
C ARG A 139 -40.21 -26.89 12.07
N ASP A 140 -39.67 -27.71 12.95
CA ASP A 140 -40.05 -29.12 13.06
C ASP A 140 -41.54 -29.18 13.43
N THR A 141 -42.33 -29.77 12.54
CA THR A 141 -43.72 -30.13 12.83
C THR A 141 -43.71 -31.44 13.60
N PRO A 142 -44.36 -31.53 14.78
CA PRO A 142 -44.53 -32.83 15.42
C PRO A 142 -45.57 -33.62 14.62
N HIS A 143 -45.14 -34.76 14.10
CA HIS A 143 -46.00 -35.74 13.47
C HIS A 143 -47.01 -36.24 14.52
N SER A 144 -48.29 -36.02 14.24
CA SER A 144 -49.40 -36.63 14.96
C SER A 144 -49.40 -38.12 14.65
N GLY A 145 -48.98 -38.93 15.63
CA GLY A 145 -49.00 -40.39 15.59
C GLY A 145 -49.95 -40.90 16.67
N ASN A 146 -51.21 -41.12 16.27
CA ASN A 146 -52.23 -41.75 17.07
C ASN A 146 -52.18 -43.28 16.84
N GLY A 147 -52.26 -44.06 17.90
CA GLY A 147 -52.32 -45.54 17.88
C GLY A 147 -51.51 -46.12 19.03
N GLY A 148 -52.06 -46.81 20.04
CA GLY A 148 -53.30 -47.55 20.09
C GLY A 148 -53.00 -48.99 20.49
N ARG A 149 -52.90 -49.23 21.81
CA ARG A 149 -53.31 -50.43 22.58
C ARG A 149 -52.59 -50.44 23.92
#